data_AF-A0A5J5EUN9-F1
#
_entry.id   AF-A0A5J5EUN9-F1
#
_cell.length_a   1.000
_cell.length_b   1.000
_cell.length_c   1.000
_cell.angle_alpha   90.00
_cell.angle_beta   90.00
_cell.angle_gamma   90.00
#
_symmetry.space_group_name_H-M   'P 1'
#
loop_
_entity.id
_entity.type
_entity.pdbx_description
1 polymer ?
#
loop_
_entity_poly.entity_id
_entity_poly.type
_entity_poly.pdbx_seq_one_letter_code
_entity_poly.pdbx_strand_id
1 'polypeptide(L)'
;NELYVDVIELITATIAPSGRPLSARANGTIAFTSKLSGVPDLLLTLQAPNSHKQKLGEKPNSILQYPVFHPCVRLSRWRDHPGELSFVPPDGKFVLASYEVNLLPSAKQQLQLPVTIDMKTAIGPDEDEFEVRVFVNTTSLTPAVGNGSSPAFGSRSGATRSPAFGGSSNVPVVEEVAITIPLPPAVKTLVATRCSRGEFHHEGREVLWKIPTTGSGAAPSSTATFRTGVQIRAMADDDDDDEEEDEVGEGEEKKDAGTRKASARKRRFKMAMPRCAIVNFSVKGWLASGVRVDSVKIVGGRGMGEGVKPYKGVKYITRAGGIEVRC
;
A
#
# COMPACT_ATOMS: atom_id res chain seq x y z
N ASN A 1 -18.97 -16.44 -24.44
CA ASN A 1 -18.87 -16.92 -23.05
C ASN A 1 -17.56 -16.44 -22.43
N GLU A 2 -17.63 -15.56 -21.45
CA GLU A 2 -16.47 -14.90 -20.83
C GLU A 2 -16.64 -14.87 -19.31
N LEU A 3 -15.52 -14.97 -18.60
CA LEU A 3 -15.41 -14.85 -17.16
C LEU A 3 -14.28 -13.88 -16.82
N TYR A 4 -14.54 -12.94 -15.91
CA TYR A 4 -13.51 -12.05 -15.39
C TYR A 4 -13.53 -12.08 -13.86
N VAL A 5 -12.34 -12.13 -13.26
CA VAL A 5 -12.15 -12.03 -11.82
C VAL A 5 -11.25 -10.84 -11.54
N ASP A 6 -11.80 -9.82 -10.88
CA ASP A 6 -11.04 -8.68 -10.39
C ASP A 6 -10.84 -8.85 -8.89
N VAL A 7 -9.59 -9.04 -8.46
CA VAL A 7 -9.24 -9.05 -7.03
C VAL A 7 -8.63 -7.70 -6.68
N ILE A 8 -9.29 -6.99 -5.78
CA ILE A 8 -8.96 -5.62 -5.41
C ILE A 8 -8.68 -5.58 -3.91
N GLU A 9 -7.50 -5.12 -3.53
CA GLU A 9 -7.10 -4.95 -2.14
C GLU A 9 -6.94 -3.48 -1.77
N LEU A 10 -7.45 -3.13 -0.60
CA LEU A 10 -7.19 -1.87 0.09
C LEU A 10 -6.27 -2.14 1.28
N ILE A 11 -5.06 -1.59 1.26
CA ILE A 11 -4.13 -1.67 2.37
C ILE A 11 -4.35 -0.51 3.33
N THR A 12 -4.42 -0.80 4.61
CA THR A 12 -4.24 0.19 5.67
C THR A 12 -3.09 -0.23 6.58
N ALA A 13 -2.24 0.71 6.97
CA ALA A 13 -1.12 0.42 7.86
C ALA A 13 -0.68 1.66 8.63
N THR A 14 -0.12 1.43 9.81
CA THR A 14 0.54 2.45 10.64
C THR A 14 1.95 1.98 10.94
N ILE A 15 2.94 2.81 10.62
CA ILE A 15 4.36 2.54 10.79
C ILE A 15 4.93 3.48 11.86
N ALA A 16 5.61 2.92 12.86
CA ALA A 16 6.28 3.66 13.91
C ALA A 16 7.52 4.41 13.37
N PRO A 17 8.04 5.42 14.09
CA PRO A 17 9.28 6.12 13.70
C PRO A 17 10.49 5.20 13.54
N SER A 18 10.49 4.04 14.22
CA SER A 18 11.53 3.02 14.06
C SER A 18 11.43 2.23 12.74
N GLY A 19 10.45 2.51 11.89
CA GLY A 19 10.12 1.72 10.70
C GLY A 19 9.33 0.44 10.98
N ARG A 20 9.06 0.13 12.26
CA ARG A 20 8.28 -1.05 12.65
C ARG A 20 6.79 -0.83 12.36
N PRO A 21 6.10 -1.73 11.62
CA PRO A 21 4.65 -1.64 11.47
C PRO A 21 3.96 -1.96 12.81
N LEU A 22 3.06 -1.07 13.23
CA LEU A 22 2.18 -1.21 14.40
C LEU A 22 0.87 -1.89 14.03
N SER A 23 0.35 -1.61 12.84
CA SER A 23 -0.81 -2.25 12.24
C SER A 23 -0.58 -2.33 10.73
N ALA A 24 -0.99 -3.43 10.10
CA ALA A 24 -0.96 -3.57 8.65
C ALA A 24 -1.99 -4.63 8.23
N ARG A 25 -2.94 -4.24 7.39
CA ARG A 25 -4.06 -5.09 6.95
C ARG A 25 -4.38 -4.84 5.49
N ALA A 26 -4.79 -5.88 4.78
CA ALA A 26 -5.38 -5.80 3.45
C ALA A 26 -6.84 -6.23 3.51
N ASN A 27 -7.75 -5.35 3.10
CA ASN A 27 -9.15 -5.68 2.89
C ASN A 27 -9.34 -5.98 1.40
N GLY A 28 -9.65 -7.23 1.09
CA GLY A 28 -9.79 -7.72 -0.27
C GLY A 28 -11.25 -7.85 -0.70
N THR A 29 -11.52 -7.59 -1.97
CA THR A 29 -12.81 -7.85 -2.62
C THR A 29 -12.56 -8.60 -3.92
N ILE A 30 -13.30 -9.69 -4.12
CA ILE A 30 -13.30 -10.49 -5.35
C ILE A 30 -14.57 -10.12 -6.11
N ALA A 31 -14.42 -9.25 -7.11
CA ALA A 31 -15.49 -8.94 -8.05
C ALA A 31 -15.45 -9.95 -9.21
N PHE A 32 -16.61 -10.49 -9.56
CA PHE A 32 -16.75 -11.49 -10.59
C PHE A 32 -17.68 -10.96 -11.69
N THR A 33 -17.27 -11.15 -12.94
CA THR A 33 -18.12 -10.88 -14.11
C THR A 33 -18.37 -12.19 -14.84
N SER A 34 -19.62 -12.63 -14.86
CA SER A 34 -20.05 -13.80 -15.63
C SER A 34 -20.81 -13.36 -16.86
N LYS A 35 -20.40 -13.83 -18.03
CA LYS A 35 -21.17 -13.73 -19.28
C LYS A 35 -21.23 -15.11 -19.90
N LEU A 36 -21.91 -16.01 -19.22
CA LEU A 36 -22.02 -17.42 -19.59
C LEU A 36 -23.46 -17.74 -19.97
N SER A 37 -23.66 -18.44 -21.08
CA SER A 37 -24.95 -19.04 -21.40
C SER A 37 -25.28 -20.19 -20.44
N GLY A 38 -26.57 -20.36 -20.13
CA GLY A 38 -27.06 -21.46 -19.32
C GLY A 38 -26.90 -21.24 -17.81
N VAL A 39 -26.79 -22.35 -17.06
CA VAL A 39 -26.66 -22.37 -15.60
C VAL A 39 -25.39 -23.15 -15.23
N PRO A 40 -24.20 -22.53 -15.37
CA PRO A 40 -22.93 -23.19 -15.13
C PRO A 40 -22.64 -23.31 -13.62
N ASP A 41 -22.07 -24.45 -13.23
CA ASP A 41 -21.52 -24.65 -11.88
C ASP A 41 -20.01 -24.38 -11.91
N LEU A 42 -19.57 -23.39 -11.16
CA LEU A 42 -18.19 -22.91 -11.15
C LEU A 42 -17.48 -23.29 -9.85
N LEU A 43 -16.18 -23.55 -9.98
CA LEU A 43 -15.24 -23.73 -8.89
C LEU A 43 -14.08 -22.74 -9.09
N LEU A 44 -14.00 -21.74 -8.20
CA LEU A 44 -12.86 -20.82 -8.09
C LEU A 44 -11.93 -21.31 -6.98
N THR A 45 -10.67 -21.55 -7.30
CA THR A 45 -9.63 -21.92 -6.33
C THR A 45 -8.71 -20.74 -6.10
N LEU A 46 -8.47 -20.41 -4.83
CA LEU A 46 -7.55 -19.37 -4.39
C LEU A 46 -6.26 -20.00 -3.88
N GLN A 47 -5.13 -19.42 -4.27
CA GLN A 47 -3.82 -19.70 -3.68
C GLN A 47 -3.43 -18.56 -2.76
N ALA A 48 -2.73 -18.87 -1.68
CA ALA A 48 -2.13 -17.86 -0.81
C ALA A 48 -0.67 -18.26 -0.48
N PRO A 49 0.20 -17.31 -0.11
CA PRO A 49 1.66 -17.50 -0.09
C PRO A 49 2.16 -18.64 0.79
N ASN A 50 1.36 -19.05 1.78
CA ASN A 50 1.72 -20.08 2.76
C ASN A 50 0.90 -21.37 2.64
N SER A 51 0.10 -21.54 1.57
CA SER A 51 -0.80 -22.69 1.42
C SER A 51 -0.09 -24.05 1.34
N HIS A 52 1.21 -24.07 1.00
CA HIS A 52 1.99 -25.30 0.78
C HIS A 52 2.90 -25.71 1.96
N LYS A 53 2.96 -24.94 3.06
CA LYS A 53 3.94 -25.17 4.15
C LYS A 53 3.35 -25.22 5.56
N GLN A 54 2.05 -25.46 5.73
CA GLN A 54 1.51 -25.69 7.07
C GLN A 54 1.61 -27.16 7.47
N LYS A 55 2.33 -27.42 8.57
CA LYS A 55 2.46 -28.72 9.22
C LYS A 55 1.12 -29.16 9.82
N LEU A 56 0.90 -30.47 9.84
CA LEU A 56 -0.23 -31.14 10.47
C LEU A 56 -0.37 -30.68 11.94
N GLY A 57 -1.45 -29.95 12.28
CA GLY A 57 -1.77 -29.51 13.65
C GLY A 57 -2.07 -28.01 13.82
N GLU A 58 -1.75 -27.16 12.84
CA GLU A 58 -2.23 -25.77 12.82
C GLU A 58 -3.63 -25.72 12.19
N LYS A 59 -4.54 -24.92 12.78
CA LYS A 59 -5.92 -24.74 12.28
C LYS A 59 -5.90 -24.47 10.77
N PRO A 60 -6.82 -25.05 9.99
CA PRO A 60 -6.80 -24.92 8.55
C PRO A 60 -6.98 -23.45 8.16
N ASN A 61 -5.96 -22.89 7.53
CA ASN A 61 -6.13 -21.97 6.41
C ASN A 61 -7.07 -20.76 6.62
N SER A 62 -6.78 -19.88 7.59
CA SER A 62 -7.39 -18.53 7.62
C SER A 62 -6.33 -17.49 7.29
N ILE A 63 -5.67 -17.64 6.14
CA ILE A 63 -4.99 -16.49 5.52
C ILE A 63 -6.04 -15.41 5.24
N LEU A 64 -7.24 -15.83 4.83
CA LEU A 64 -8.43 -14.99 4.75
C LEU A 64 -9.15 -14.97 6.11
N GLN A 65 -9.20 -13.81 6.74
CA GLN A 65 -9.99 -13.52 7.93
C GLN A 65 -11.34 -12.93 7.55
N TYR A 66 -12.36 -13.22 8.36
CA TYR A 66 -13.72 -12.70 8.24
C TYR A 66 -14.29 -12.72 6.81
N PRO A 67 -14.23 -13.86 6.10
CA PRO A 67 -14.72 -13.89 4.73
C PRO A 67 -16.25 -13.71 4.71
N VAL A 68 -16.71 -12.83 3.83
CA VAL A 68 -18.13 -12.62 3.52
C VAL A 68 -18.35 -13.09 2.09
N PHE A 69 -19.35 -13.94 1.88
CA PHE A 69 -19.61 -14.54 0.58
C PHE A 69 -20.94 -14.08 0.01
N HIS A 70 -21.01 -13.99 -1.31
CA HIS A 70 -22.26 -13.88 -2.03
C HIS A 70 -23.17 -15.08 -1.74
N PRO A 71 -24.51 -14.93 -1.66
CA PRO A 71 -25.43 -16.03 -1.40
C PRO A 71 -25.35 -17.22 -2.37
N CYS A 72 -24.75 -17.04 -3.56
CA CYS A 72 -24.57 -18.12 -4.53
C CYS A 72 -23.45 -19.10 -4.16
N VAL A 73 -22.62 -18.78 -3.17
CA VAL A 73 -21.50 -19.61 -2.72
C VAL A 73 -21.97 -20.69 -1.75
N ARG A 74 -21.56 -21.92 -2.02
CA ARG A 74 -21.85 -23.08 -1.17
C ARG A 74 -20.90 -23.11 0.02
N LEU A 75 -21.36 -22.62 1.18
CA LEU A 75 -20.57 -22.54 2.41
C LEU A 75 -20.03 -23.88 2.92
N SER A 76 -20.74 -24.99 2.66
CA SER A 76 -20.26 -26.34 3.00
C SER A 76 -18.95 -26.68 2.29
N ARG A 77 -18.85 -26.37 0.98
CA ARG A 77 -17.63 -26.61 0.20
C ARG A 77 -16.45 -25.80 0.74
N TRP A 78 -16.66 -24.52 1.05
CA TRP A 78 -15.62 -23.67 1.62
C TRP A 78 -15.14 -24.18 2.99
N ARG A 79 -16.07 -24.60 3.85
CA ARG A 79 -15.75 -25.14 5.17
C ARG A 79 -14.90 -26.42 5.08
N ASP A 80 -15.27 -27.31 4.16
CA ASP A 80 -14.60 -28.61 4.01
C ASP A 80 -13.30 -28.48 3.19
N HIS A 81 -13.23 -27.51 2.27
CA HIS A 81 -12.07 -27.20 1.42
C HIS A 81 -11.78 -25.68 1.40
N PRO A 82 -11.14 -25.13 2.45
CA PRO A 82 -10.79 -23.71 2.50
C PRO A 82 -9.89 -23.31 1.32
N GLY A 83 -10.27 -22.24 0.63
CA GLY A 83 -9.64 -21.80 -0.63
C GLY A 83 -10.47 -22.14 -1.87
N GLU A 84 -11.47 -23.00 -1.76
CA GLU A 84 -12.37 -23.36 -2.86
C GLU A 84 -13.76 -22.73 -2.72
N LEU A 85 -14.13 -21.90 -3.70
CA LEU A 85 -15.48 -21.33 -3.81
C LEU A 85 -16.25 -22.05 -4.92
N SER A 86 -17.25 -22.83 -4.52
CA SER A 86 -18.21 -23.46 -5.46
C SER A 86 -19.51 -22.67 -5.50
N PHE A 87 -19.97 -22.30 -6.70
CA PHE A 87 -21.14 -21.44 -6.89
C PHE A 87 -21.72 -21.53 -8.30
N VAL A 88 -23.00 -21.17 -8.42
CA VAL A 88 -23.64 -20.85 -9.70
C VAL A 88 -23.70 -19.32 -9.81
N PRO A 89 -22.97 -18.68 -10.75
CA PRO A 89 -22.86 -17.23 -10.80
C PRO A 89 -24.17 -16.56 -11.21
N PRO A 90 -24.57 -15.44 -10.59
CA PRO A 90 -25.44 -14.46 -11.22
C PRO A 90 -24.88 -14.01 -12.57
N ASP A 91 -25.76 -13.59 -13.47
CA ASP A 91 -25.34 -13.01 -14.75
C ASP A 91 -24.81 -11.58 -14.55
N GLY A 92 -23.83 -11.18 -15.36
CA GLY A 92 -23.20 -9.87 -15.28
C GLY A 92 -22.20 -9.75 -14.12
N LYS A 93 -22.16 -8.56 -13.51
CA LYS A 93 -21.16 -8.16 -12.50
C LYS A 93 -21.72 -8.29 -11.09
N PHE A 94 -20.99 -8.94 -10.19
CA PHE A 94 -21.33 -9.04 -8.78
C PHE A 94 -20.09 -9.18 -7.91
N VAL A 95 -20.22 -8.93 -6.60
CA VAL A 95 -19.17 -9.21 -5.61
C VAL A 95 -19.33 -10.66 -5.18
N LEU A 96 -18.33 -11.50 -5.44
CA LEU A 96 -18.34 -12.92 -5.07
C LEU A 96 -17.97 -13.11 -3.60
N ALA A 97 -16.95 -12.40 -3.13
CA ALA A 97 -16.51 -12.48 -1.75
C ALA A 97 -15.71 -11.23 -1.34
N SER A 98 -15.67 -10.98 -0.03
CA SER A 98 -14.76 -10.04 0.61
C SER A 98 -14.01 -10.73 1.74
N TYR A 99 -12.80 -10.27 2.05
CA TYR A 99 -11.93 -10.87 3.05
C TYR A 99 -10.99 -9.84 3.68
N GLU A 100 -10.36 -10.19 4.79
CA GLU A 100 -9.25 -9.44 5.40
C GLU A 100 -8.00 -10.32 5.51
N VAL A 101 -6.82 -9.73 5.35
CA VAL A 101 -5.53 -10.40 5.61
C VAL A 101 -4.69 -9.53 6.52
N ASN A 102 -4.16 -10.13 7.58
CA ASN A 102 -3.18 -9.48 8.44
C ASN A 102 -1.81 -9.47 7.74
N LEU A 103 -1.28 -8.27 7.49
CA LEU A 103 0.02 -8.05 6.83
C LEU A 103 1.15 -7.79 7.83
N LEU A 104 0.89 -7.88 9.13
CA LEU A 104 1.94 -7.67 10.13
C LEU A 104 3.02 -8.74 10.00
N PRO A 105 4.31 -8.34 10.04
CA PRO A 105 5.44 -9.24 10.09
C PRO A 105 5.29 -10.31 11.17
N SER A 106 5.21 -11.58 10.76
CA SER A 106 5.64 -12.67 11.64
C SER A 106 7.17 -12.65 11.74
N ALA A 107 7.75 -13.27 12.76
CA ALA A 107 9.17 -13.19 13.13
C ALA A 107 10.23 -13.46 12.01
N LYS A 108 9.80 -13.82 10.79
CA LYS A 108 10.66 -14.09 9.62
C LYS A 108 10.30 -13.30 8.35
N GLN A 109 9.31 -12.40 8.37
CA GLN A 109 8.82 -11.75 7.15
C GLN A 109 8.58 -10.26 7.36
N GLN A 110 9.42 -9.40 6.76
CA GLN A 110 9.24 -7.95 6.82
C GLN A 110 8.09 -7.51 5.89
N LEU A 111 7.33 -6.50 6.30
CA LEU A 111 6.30 -5.88 5.46
C LEU A 111 7.00 -5.16 4.31
N GLN A 112 6.85 -5.68 3.09
CA GLN A 112 7.44 -5.09 1.89
C GLN A 112 6.38 -4.26 1.18
N LEU A 113 6.45 -2.94 1.38
CA LEU A 113 5.65 -1.99 0.62
C LEU A 113 6.44 -1.49 -0.59
N PRO A 114 5.79 -1.35 -1.76
CA PRO A 114 6.44 -0.82 -2.96
C PRO A 114 6.77 0.66 -2.86
N VAL A 115 6.08 1.38 -1.98
CA VAL A 115 6.35 2.78 -1.67
C VAL A 115 6.59 2.88 -0.18
N THR A 116 7.77 3.38 0.18
CA THR A 116 8.16 3.64 1.57
C THR A 116 8.64 5.07 1.69
N ILE A 117 8.55 5.63 2.90
CA ILE A 117 9.01 7.00 3.15
C ILE A 117 9.92 7.04 4.37
N ASP A 118 10.89 7.94 4.31
CA ASP A 118 11.74 8.37 5.43
C ASP A 118 11.46 9.85 5.69
N MET A 119 11.21 10.22 6.94
CA MET A 119 10.92 11.60 7.32
C MET A 119 11.90 12.06 8.38
N LYS A 120 12.51 13.22 8.13
CA LYS A 120 13.41 13.90 9.06
C LYS A 120 12.84 15.27 9.38
N THR A 121 12.66 15.55 10.66
CA THR A 121 12.13 16.81 11.16
C THR A 121 13.20 17.55 11.95
N ALA A 122 13.00 18.83 12.20
CA ALA A 122 13.92 19.68 12.95
C ALA A 122 15.36 19.64 12.38
N ILE A 123 15.47 19.72 11.05
CA ILE A 123 16.77 19.78 10.36
C ILE A 123 17.14 21.24 10.05
N GLY A 124 18.39 21.45 9.61
CA GLY A 124 18.92 22.79 9.33
C GLY A 124 19.54 23.44 10.58
N PRO A 125 20.20 24.61 10.42
CA PRO A 125 20.85 25.30 11.53
C PRO A 125 19.86 25.80 12.59
N ASP A 126 18.64 26.13 12.16
CA ASP A 126 17.57 26.67 12.99
C ASP A 126 16.54 25.62 13.45
N GLU A 127 16.73 24.35 13.06
CA GLU A 127 15.80 23.24 13.35
C GLU A 127 14.35 23.53 12.87
N ASP A 128 14.21 24.36 11.84
CA ASP A 128 12.94 24.85 11.29
C ASP A 128 12.54 24.14 9.99
N GLU A 129 13.33 23.18 9.53
CA GLU A 129 13.06 22.44 8.31
C GLU A 129 12.63 20.99 8.57
N PHE A 130 11.92 20.42 7.60
CA PHE A 130 11.72 18.97 7.50
C PHE A 130 11.93 18.48 6.07
N GLU A 131 12.26 17.20 5.94
CA GLU A 131 12.49 16.50 4.69
C GLU A 131 11.72 15.18 4.68
N VAL A 132 11.00 14.93 3.58
CA VAL A 132 10.35 13.65 3.27
C VAL A 132 11.03 13.06 2.05
N ARG A 133 11.59 11.87 2.21
CA ARG A 133 12.13 11.05 1.12
C ARG A 133 11.20 9.90 0.83
N VAL A 134 10.84 9.73 -0.43
CA VAL A 134 9.98 8.65 -0.91
C VAL A 134 10.83 7.70 -1.74
N PHE A 135 10.79 6.42 -1.40
CA PHE A 135 11.43 5.35 -2.14
C PHE A 135 10.35 4.49 -2.78
N VAL A 136 10.35 4.45 -4.11
CA VAL A 136 9.51 3.53 -4.89
C VAL A 136 10.40 2.38 -5.32
N ASN A 137 10.10 1.14 -4.92
CA ASN A 137 10.83 -0.06 -5.30
C ASN A 137 9.86 -1.13 -5.82
N THR A 138 10.01 -1.51 -7.07
CA THR A 138 9.18 -2.54 -7.73
C THR A 138 9.91 -3.86 -7.89
N THR A 139 11.20 -3.94 -7.53
CA THR A 139 12.05 -5.12 -7.69
C THR A 139 11.52 -6.33 -6.89
N SER A 140 10.89 -6.07 -5.75
CA SER A 140 10.31 -7.11 -4.88
C SER A 140 8.89 -7.55 -5.29
N LEU A 141 8.26 -6.86 -6.25
CA LEU A 141 6.90 -7.16 -6.68
C LEU A 141 6.84 -8.25 -7.74
N THR A 142 7.95 -8.49 -8.45
CA THR A 142 8.04 -9.60 -9.39
C THR A 142 8.11 -10.91 -8.59
N PRO A 143 7.19 -11.86 -8.83
CA PRO A 143 7.36 -13.19 -8.26
C PRO A 143 8.68 -13.74 -8.77
N ALA A 144 9.54 -14.24 -7.86
CA ALA A 144 10.70 -15.00 -8.26
C ALA A 144 10.20 -16.16 -9.13
N VAL A 145 10.38 -16.04 -10.45
CA VAL A 145 10.33 -17.20 -11.33
C VAL A 145 11.39 -18.12 -10.77
N GLY A 146 10.97 -19.25 -10.19
CA GLY A 146 11.89 -20.18 -9.58
C GLY A 146 13.04 -20.44 -10.54
N ASN A 147 14.27 -20.36 -10.04
CA ASN A 147 15.46 -20.88 -10.72
C ASN A 147 15.25 -22.38 -10.95
N GLY A 148 14.50 -22.73 -11.99
CA GLY A 148 14.63 -24.00 -12.67
C GLY A 148 15.89 -23.87 -13.51
N SER A 149 16.98 -24.41 -13.00
CA SER A 149 18.14 -24.83 -13.78
C SER A 149 17.67 -25.34 -15.14
N SER A 150 18.11 -24.73 -16.22
CA SER A 150 17.94 -25.23 -17.57
C SER A 150 18.37 -26.70 -17.63
N PRO A 151 17.52 -27.63 -18.09
CA PRO A 151 18.02 -28.72 -18.89
C PRO A 151 17.83 -28.32 -20.35
N ALA A 152 18.93 -28.32 -21.08
CA ALA A 152 18.86 -28.60 -22.51
C ALA A 152 18.13 -29.94 -22.68
N PHE A 153 17.04 -29.96 -23.44
CA PHE A 153 16.56 -31.12 -24.20
C PHE A 153 15.56 -30.59 -25.22
N GLY A 154 15.71 -30.84 -26.52
CA GLY A 154 15.74 -32.20 -27.05
C GLY A 154 14.28 -32.67 -27.17
N SER A 155 13.82 -32.76 -28.40
CA SER A 155 12.49 -33.22 -28.81
C SER A 155 12.02 -34.46 -28.04
N ARG A 156 10.80 -34.42 -27.48
CA ARG A 156 9.78 -35.49 -27.55
C ARG A 156 8.48 -35.12 -26.79
N SER A 157 7.44 -34.83 -27.58
CA SER A 157 6.02 -35.16 -27.40
C SER A 157 5.39 -35.23 -25.99
N GLY A 158 4.42 -34.35 -25.72
CA GLY A 158 3.13 -34.76 -25.15
C GLY A 158 2.76 -34.31 -23.72
N ALA A 159 2.70 -33.00 -23.44
CA ALA A 159 1.78 -32.43 -22.43
C ALA A 159 1.74 -30.90 -22.57
N THR A 160 0.74 -30.37 -23.27
CA THR A 160 0.50 -28.93 -23.40
C THR A 160 -0.04 -28.37 -22.09
N ARG A 161 0.87 -27.91 -21.22
CA ARG A 161 0.54 -26.92 -20.18
C ARG A 161 0.28 -25.58 -20.85
N SER A 162 -0.93 -25.36 -21.33
CA SER A 162 -1.36 -24.05 -21.79
C SER A 162 -1.38 -23.07 -20.61
N PRO A 163 -0.75 -21.89 -20.70
CA PRO A 163 -0.91 -20.85 -19.69
C PRO A 163 -2.38 -20.42 -19.66
N ALA A 164 -2.99 -20.46 -18.47
CA ALA A 164 -4.44 -20.35 -18.27
C ALA A 164 -5.01 -18.92 -18.38
N PHE A 165 -4.17 -17.91 -18.64
CA PHE A 165 -4.57 -16.51 -18.67
C PHE A 165 -3.82 -15.77 -19.78
N GLY A 166 -4.56 -15.25 -20.76
CA GLY A 166 -4.02 -14.36 -21.80
C GLY A 166 -4.48 -12.93 -21.52
N GLY A 167 -3.55 -12.03 -21.21
CA GLY A 167 -3.79 -10.58 -21.18
C GLY A 167 -3.70 -9.89 -19.81
N SER A 168 -2.50 -9.85 -19.24
CA SER A 168 -2.05 -8.78 -18.34
C SER A 168 -0.53 -8.77 -18.38
N SER A 169 0.12 -7.60 -18.44
CA SER A 169 1.56 -7.54 -18.26
C SER A 169 1.86 -8.09 -16.87
N ASN A 170 2.54 -9.25 -16.79
CA ASN A 170 2.89 -9.91 -15.53
C ASN A 170 3.81 -9.07 -14.62
N VAL A 171 4.19 -7.87 -15.05
CA VAL A 171 5.04 -6.94 -14.31
C VAL A 171 4.14 -5.97 -13.54
N PRO A 172 4.24 -5.93 -12.21
CA PRO A 172 3.51 -4.97 -11.42
C PRO A 172 3.90 -3.53 -11.76
N VAL A 173 2.90 -2.66 -11.87
CA VAL A 173 3.09 -1.24 -12.18
C VAL A 173 2.54 -0.40 -11.05
N VAL A 174 3.40 0.43 -10.46
CA VAL A 174 3.03 1.40 -9.42
C VAL A 174 2.55 2.69 -10.09
N GLU A 175 1.39 3.18 -9.66
CA GLU A 175 0.70 4.35 -10.17
C GLU A 175 0.19 5.22 -9.01
N GLU A 176 -0.19 6.46 -9.32
CA GLU A 176 -0.91 7.35 -8.39
C GLU A 176 -0.20 7.55 -7.04
N VAL A 177 1.14 7.65 -7.05
CA VAL A 177 1.89 7.88 -5.81
C VAL A 177 1.65 9.30 -5.32
N ALA A 178 1.10 9.41 -4.11
CA ALA A 178 0.84 10.68 -3.46
C ALA A 178 1.15 10.60 -1.97
N ILE A 179 1.82 11.63 -1.44
CA ILE A 179 2.12 11.79 -0.03
C ILE A 179 1.31 12.95 0.51
N THR A 180 0.62 12.72 1.61
CA THR A 180 -0.11 13.77 2.34
C THR A 180 0.59 14.04 3.67
N ILE A 181 0.92 15.29 3.96
CA ILE A 181 1.66 15.68 5.17
C ILE A 181 0.76 16.63 5.97
N PRO A 182 0.14 16.15 7.06
CA PRO A 182 -0.59 17.01 7.99
C PRO A 182 0.37 17.92 8.76
N LEU A 183 0.11 19.22 8.72
CA LEU A 183 0.88 20.25 9.39
C LEU A 183 0.24 20.63 10.73
N PRO A 184 1.04 20.81 11.81
CA PRO A 184 0.51 21.28 13.08
C PRO A 184 -0.15 22.66 12.98
N PRO A 185 -1.08 23.01 13.89
CA PRO A 185 -1.73 24.32 13.92
C PRO A 185 -0.77 25.50 14.13
N ALA A 186 0.45 25.26 14.59
CA ALA A 186 1.46 26.30 14.75
C ALA A 186 2.01 26.81 13.39
N VAL A 187 1.93 26.00 12.33
CA VAL A 187 2.47 26.32 11.01
C VAL A 187 1.62 27.39 10.32
N LYS A 188 2.24 28.54 10.01
CA LYS A 188 1.66 29.62 9.22
C LYS A 188 1.78 29.35 7.73
N THR A 189 2.99 29.05 7.27
CA THR A 189 3.28 28.76 5.86
C THR A 189 4.58 27.96 5.73
N LEU A 190 4.82 27.45 4.54
CA LEU A 190 6.05 26.79 4.14
C LEU A 190 6.94 27.77 3.37
N VAL A 191 8.26 27.68 3.59
CA VAL A 191 9.27 28.56 2.98
C VAL A 191 10.41 27.73 2.40
N ALA A 192 11.08 28.26 1.37
CA ALA A 192 12.22 27.60 0.72
C ALA A 192 11.94 26.13 0.28
N THR A 193 10.69 25.84 -0.10
CA THR A 193 10.27 24.49 -0.49
C THR A 193 11.00 24.02 -1.76
N ARG A 194 11.59 22.84 -1.70
CA ARG A 194 12.24 22.16 -2.82
C ARG A 194 11.64 20.78 -2.99
N CYS A 195 11.24 20.48 -4.21
CA CYS A 195 10.69 19.18 -4.58
C CYS A 195 11.53 18.63 -5.74
N SER A 196 12.09 17.43 -5.59
CA SER A 196 12.94 16.84 -6.63
C SER A 196 12.14 16.23 -7.78
N ARG A 197 10.87 15.88 -7.55
CA ARG A 197 10.01 15.19 -8.53
C ARG A 197 8.54 15.43 -8.26
N GLY A 198 7.78 15.65 -9.32
CA GLY A 198 6.33 15.82 -9.24
C GLY A 198 5.91 17.22 -8.80
N GLU A 199 4.67 17.32 -8.36
CA GLU A 199 4.02 18.58 -7.99
C GLU A 199 3.46 18.50 -6.58
N PHE A 200 3.51 19.60 -5.85
CA PHE A 200 2.90 19.69 -4.52
C PHE A 200 1.89 20.83 -4.47
N HIS A 201 0.87 20.63 -3.65
CA HIS A 201 -0.12 21.62 -3.28
C HIS A 201 -0.10 21.77 -1.76
N HIS A 202 -0.15 23.00 -1.28
CA HIS A 202 -0.23 23.30 0.15
C HIS A 202 -1.48 24.13 0.38
N GLU A 203 -2.45 23.54 1.07
CA GLU A 203 -3.73 24.18 1.39
C GLU A 203 -4.06 23.99 2.86
N GLY A 204 -4.39 25.09 3.55
CA GLY A 204 -4.75 25.06 4.96
C GLY A 204 -3.61 24.52 5.84
N ARG A 205 -3.77 23.27 6.32
CA ARG A 205 -2.81 22.58 7.20
C ARG A 205 -2.31 21.28 6.58
N GLU A 206 -2.33 21.17 5.27
CA GLU A 206 -1.99 19.94 4.58
C GLU A 206 -1.14 20.20 3.35
N VAL A 207 -0.10 19.39 3.17
CA VAL A 207 0.66 19.31 1.92
C VAL A 207 0.26 18.04 1.20
N LEU A 208 -0.24 18.17 -0.04
CA LEU A 208 -0.44 17.06 -0.95
C LEU A 208 0.66 17.07 -2.01
N TRP A 209 1.52 16.05 -2.00
CA TRP A 209 2.62 15.90 -2.95
C TRP A 209 2.38 14.69 -3.86
N LYS A 210 2.18 14.95 -5.16
CA LYS A 210 1.96 13.93 -6.19
C LYS A 210 3.26 13.64 -6.94
N ILE A 211 3.65 12.37 -6.99
CA ILE A 211 4.89 11.93 -7.61
C ILE A 211 4.52 11.13 -8.86
N PRO A 212 4.83 11.63 -10.08
CA PRO A 212 4.57 10.89 -11.30
C PRO A 212 5.39 9.61 -11.30
N THR A 213 4.80 8.50 -11.71
CA THR A 213 5.49 7.22 -11.89
C THR A 213 5.80 6.92 -13.36
N THR A 214 5.13 7.61 -14.29
CA THR A 214 5.36 7.51 -15.73
C THR A 214 6.50 8.44 -16.18
N GLY A 215 7.40 7.97 -17.04
CA GLY A 215 8.47 8.78 -17.66
C GLY A 215 9.85 8.69 -17.01
N SER A 216 10.01 7.97 -15.89
CA SER A 216 11.32 7.45 -15.48
C SER A 216 11.49 6.10 -16.16
N GLY A 217 12.25 6.05 -17.26
CA GLY A 217 12.42 4.82 -18.04
C GLY A 217 12.80 3.65 -17.14
N ALA A 218 11.88 2.70 -16.97
CA ALA A 218 12.09 1.35 -16.43
C ALA A 218 13.09 1.19 -15.26
N ALA A 219 13.25 2.19 -14.40
CA ALA A 219 14.14 2.07 -13.26
C ALA A 219 13.38 1.31 -12.16
N PRO A 220 13.86 0.11 -11.75
CA PRO A 220 13.15 -0.73 -10.79
C PRO A 220 13.09 -0.13 -9.37
N SER A 221 13.83 0.96 -9.15
CA SER A 221 13.74 1.80 -7.98
C SER A 221 13.87 3.27 -8.35
N SER A 222 13.14 4.14 -7.66
CA SER A 222 13.28 5.59 -7.80
C SER A 222 13.10 6.28 -6.45
N THR A 223 13.73 7.44 -6.30
CA THR A 223 13.67 8.24 -5.09
C THR A 223 13.17 9.64 -5.42
N ALA A 224 12.30 10.19 -4.59
CA ALA A 224 11.87 11.58 -4.65
C ALA A 224 12.01 12.23 -3.28
N THR A 225 12.33 13.52 -3.24
CA THR A 225 12.53 14.28 -2.00
C THR A 225 11.69 15.55 -2.02
N PHE A 226 11.05 15.82 -0.89
CA PHE A 226 10.39 17.08 -0.57
C PHE A 226 11.04 17.65 0.68
N ARG A 227 11.59 18.87 0.61
CA ARG A 227 12.22 19.56 1.75
C ARG A 227 11.68 20.98 1.83
N THR A 228 11.40 21.45 3.04
CA THR A 228 10.85 22.80 3.25
C THR A 228 11.18 23.31 4.65
N GLY A 229 11.26 24.63 4.77
CA GLY A 229 11.26 25.34 6.05
C GLY A 229 9.84 25.68 6.51
N VAL A 230 9.66 25.79 7.81
CA VAL A 230 8.38 26.07 8.45
C VAL A 230 8.41 27.48 9.01
N GLN A 231 7.44 28.32 8.65
CA GLN A 231 7.20 29.58 9.36
C GLN A 231 6.05 29.37 10.37
N ILE A 232 6.26 29.78 11.61
CA ILE A 232 5.28 29.65 12.70
C ILE A 232 4.44 30.92 12.81
N ARG A 233 3.20 30.81 13.29
CA ARG A 233 2.39 31.96 13.70
C ARG A 233 3.05 32.68 14.89
N ALA A 234 3.08 34.01 14.86
CA ALA A 234 3.38 34.80 16.05
C ALA A 234 2.29 34.49 17.09
N MET A 235 2.70 34.20 18.33
CA MET A 235 1.76 34.08 19.44
C MET A 235 1.68 35.45 20.10
N ALA A 236 0.52 35.84 20.60
CA ALA A 236 0.31 37.15 21.23
C ALA A 236 1.22 37.39 22.47
N ASP A 237 1.80 36.32 23.03
CA ASP A 237 2.76 36.41 24.15
C ASP A 237 4.16 36.92 23.71
N ASP A 238 4.38 37.23 22.43
CA ASP A 238 5.63 37.87 21.97
C ASP A 238 5.63 39.41 22.23
N ASP A 239 4.50 40.03 22.63
CA ASP A 239 4.41 41.48 22.89
C ASP A 239 4.56 41.88 24.38
N ASP A 240 4.52 40.95 25.34
CA ASP A 240 4.58 41.28 26.79
C ASP A 240 6.01 41.30 27.39
N ASP A 241 7.04 40.94 26.62
CA ASP A 241 8.45 40.96 27.08
C ASP A 241 9.25 42.18 26.57
N ASP A 242 8.61 43.10 25.83
CA ASP A 242 9.26 44.25 25.18
C ASP A 242 9.14 45.58 25.97
N GLU A 243 8.61 45.58 27.20
CA GLU A 243 8.44 46.80 28.02
C GLU A 243 9.14 46.83 29.40
N GLU A 244 10.23 46.08 29.62
CA GLU A 244 11.16 46.42 30.73
C GLU A 244 12.55 46.76 30.20
N GLU A 245 12.68 47.99 29.68
CA GLU A 245 13.92 48.75 29.76
C GLU A 245 14.22 49.04 31.24
N ASP A 246 14.83 48.08 31.94
CA ASP A 246 15.55 48.40 33.16
C ASP A 246 17.07 48.28 32.91
N GLU A 247 17.72 49.44 33.02
CA GLU A 247 19.16 49.58 33.11
C GLU A 247 19.74 48.68 34.22
N VAL A 248 21.03 48.37 34.05
CA VAL A 248 22.01 47.84 35.04
C VAL A 248 22.29 46.32 35.00
N GLY A 249 23.52 45.97 34.60
CA GLY A 249 24.16 44.67 34.90
C GLY A 249 25.05 44.10 33.77
N GLU A 250 26.38 44.15 33.93
CA GLU A 250 27.36 43.72 32.93
C GLU A 250 27.44 42.20 32.71
N GLY A 251 27.47 41.78 31.44
CA GLY A 251 28.24 40.60 30.95
C GLY A 251 27.61 39.21 31.04
N GLU A 252 27.03 38.81 32.18
CA GLU A 252 26.64 37.42 32.44
C GLU A 252 25.13 37.13 32.24
N GLU A 253 24.24 38.05 32.62
CA GLU A 253 22.78 37.86 32.48
C GLU A 253 22.29 37.92 31.02
N LYS A 254 22.93 38.74 30.17
CA LYS A 254 22.59 38.81 28.72
C LYS A 254 22.86 37.49 27.99
N LYS A 255 23.87 36.72 28.41
CA LYS A 255 24.15 35.39 27.85
C LYS A 255 23.08 34.37 28.25
N ASP A 256 22.59 34.42 29.49
CA ASP A 256 21.54 33.51 29.97
C ASP A 256 20.18 33.84 29.29
N ALA A 257 19.82 35.12 29.18
CA ALA A 257 18.62 35.57 28.45
C ALA A 257 18.62 35.13 26.97
N GLY A 258 19.74 35.30 26.26
CA GLY A 258 19.90 34.84 24.88
C GLY A 258 19.79 33.31 24.74
N THR A 259 20.31 32.57 25.71
CA THR A 259 20.24 31.10 25.73
C THR A 259 18.80 30.62 25.97
N ARG A 260 18.06 31.29 26.86
CA ARG A 260 16.63 31.01 27.14
C ARG A 260 15.74 31.31 25.92
N LYS A 261 15.92 32.47 25.27
CA LYS A 261 15.19 32.83 24.04
C LYS A 261 15.47 31.84 22.90
N ALA A 262 16.73 31.43 22.70
CA ALA A 262 17.09 30.41 21.71
C ALA A 262 16.45 29.04 22.00
N SER A 263 16.45 28.61 23.27
CA SER A 263 15.80 27.37 23.72
C SER A 263 14.28 27.40 23.49
N ALA A 264 13.62 28.51 23.81
CA ALA A 264 12.19 28.71 23.59
C ALA A 264 11.83 28.64 22.09
N ARG A 265 12.62 29.31 21.23
CA ARG A 265 12.47 29.25 19.78
C ARG A 265 12.58 27.82 19.24
N LYS A 266 13.60 27.07 19.65
CA LYS A 266 13.76 25.65 19.25
C LYS A 266 12.57 24.79 19.68
N ARG A 267 12.04 24.98 20.89
CA ARG A 267 10.84 24.28 21.36
C ARG A 267 9.61 24.58 20.50
N ARG A 268 9.44 25.83 20.04
CA ARG A 268 8.35 26.22 19.14
C ARG A 268 8.46 25.50 17.79
N PHE A 269 9.65 25.48 17.17
CA PHE A 269 9.87 24.74 15.92
C PHE A 269 9.65 23.25 16.06
N LYS A 270 10.11 22.64 17.15
CA LYS A 270 9.85 21.23 17.43
C LYS A 270 8.35 20.89 17.50
N MET A 271 7.51 21.78 18.05
CA MET A 271 6.05 21.60 18.08
C MET A 271 5.37 21.88 16.73
N ALA A 272 6.04 22.61 15.84
CA ALA A 272 5.56 22.93 14.49
C ALA A 272 5.96 21.87 13.44
N MET A 273 6.74 20.86 13.82
CA MET A 273 7.11 19.76 12.93
C MET A 273 5.95 18.79 12.68
N PRO A 274 5.79 18.27 11.44
CA PRO A 274 4.83 17.21 11.18
C PRO A 274 5.12 15.99 12.05
N ARG A 275 4.07 15.23 12.39
CA ARG A 275 4.15 14.03 13.23
C ARG A 275 3.97 12.73 12.45
N CYS A 276 3.48 12.84 11.23
CA CYS A 276 3.32 11.73 10.31
C CYS A 276 3.22 12.23 8.86
N ALA A 277 3.31 11.30 7.93
CA ALA A 277 2.81 11.45 6.57
C ALA A 277 1.97 10.24 6.19
N ILE A 278 1.04 10.45 5.28
CA ILE A 278 0.13 9.46 4.76
C ILE A 278 0.54 9.14 3.33
N VAL A 279 0.84 7.87 3.07
CA VAL A 279 1.29 7.36 1.78
C VAL A 279 0.12 6.72 1.05
N ASN A 280 -0.14 7.20 -0.17
CA ASN A 280 -1.14 6.68 -1.09
C ASN A 280 -0.46 6.22 -2.39
N PHE A 281 -0.88 5.09 -2.92
CA PHE A 281 -0.43 4.54 -4.20
C PHE A 281 -1.41 3.48 -4.70
N SER A 282 -1.32 3.16 -5.98
CA SER A 282 -2.01 2.05 -6.62
C SER A 282 -0.98 1.13 -7.28
N VAL A 283 -1.19 -0.19 -7.23
CA VAL A 283 -0.35 -1.16 -7.93
C VAL A 283 -1.23 -2.10 -8.74
N LYS A 284 -1.06 -2.08 -10.06
CA LYS A 284 -1.67 -3.05 -10.97
C LYS A 284 -0.79 -4.30 -11.05
N GLY A 285 -1.39 -5.49 -11.06
CA GLY A 285 -0.69 -6.76 -11.20
C GLY A 285 -0.16 -7.36 -9.89
N TRP A 286 -0.38 -6.71 -8.74
CA TRP A 286 0.12 -7.16 -7.43
C TRP A 286 -0.97 -7.10 -6.36
N LEU A 287 -0.89 -8.03 -5.40
CA LEU A 287 -1.72 -8.12 -4.19
C LEU A 287 -0.83 -8.20 -2.97
N ALA A 288 -1.07 -7.33 -1.99
CA ALA A 288 -0.25 -7.23 -0.79
C ALA A 288 -0.38 -8.46 0.12
N SER A 289 -1.56 -9.08 0.15
CA SER A 289 -1.77 -10.35 0.85
C SER A 289 -1.06 -11.53 0.19
N GLY A 290 -0.71 -11.40 -1.09
CA GLY A 290 -0.24 -12.48 -1.95
C GLY A 290 -1.30 -13.56 -2.26
N VAL A 291 -2.57 -13.34 -1.89
CA VAL A 291 -3.71 -14.14 -2.36
C VAL A 291 -3.77 -14.02 -3.88
N ARG A 292 -4.02 -15.11 -4.59
CA ARG A 292 -4.13 -15.15 -6.06
C ARG A 292 -5.21 -16.12 -6.48
N VAL A 293 -5.76 -15.91 -7.66
CA VAL A 293 -6.61 -16.89 -8.32
C VAL A 293 -5.70 -17.97 -8.90
N ASP A 294 -5.85 -19.20 -8.41
CA ASP A 294 -5.17 -20.37 -8.98
C ASP A 294 -5.90 -20.81 -10.26
N SER A 295 -7.20 -21.07 -10.15
CA SER A 295 -7.99 -21.51 -11.29
C SER A 295 -9.48 -21.20 -11.14
N VAL A 296 -10.16 -21.07 -12.28
CA VAL A 296 -11.63 -21.05 -12.38
C VAL A 296 -12.04 -22.19 -13.30
N LYS A 297 -12.81 -23.15 -12.81
CA LYS A 297 -13.26 -24.32 -13.57
C LYS A 297 -14.78 -24.35 -13.65
N ILE A 298 -15.30 -24.80 -14.78
CA ILE A 298 -16.70 -25.21 -14.89
C ILE A 298 -16.70 -26.68 -14.49
N VAL A 299 -17.37 -27.02 -13.40
CA VAL A 299 -17.43 -28.38 -12.85
C VAL A 299 -18.72 -29.10 -13.23
N GLY A 300 -19.68 -28.37 -13.79
CA GLY A 300 -20.95 -28.90 -14.27
C GLY A 300 -21.86 -27.78 -14.74
N GLY A 301 -23.14 -28.10 -14.92
CA GLY A 301 -24.17 -27.13 -15.31
C GLY A 301 -24.95 -27.55 -16.55
N ARG A 302 -26.02 -26.81 -16.85
CA ARG A 302 -26.90 -27.05 -17.99
C ARG A 302 -26.87 -25.85 -18.94
N GLY A 303 -27.13 -26.07 -20.23
CA GLY A 303 -27.27 -24.99 -21.21
C GLY A 303 -25.96 -24.36 -21.69
N MET A 304 -24.81 -24.95 -21.36
CA MET A 304 -23.56 -24.70 -22.10
C MET A 304 -23.48 -25.65 -23.28
N GLY A 305 -23.19 -25.12 -24.47
CA GLY A 305 -22.90 -25.94 -25.65
C GLY A 305 -21.71 -26.87 -25.39
N GLU A 306 -21.77 -28.08 -25.95
CA GLU A 306 -20.73 -29.09 -25.78
C GLU A 306 -19.37 -28.55 -26.26
N GLY A 307 -18.32 -28.70 -25.44
CA GLY A 307 -16.97 -28.25 -25.78
C GLY A 307 -16.69 -26.74 -25.65
N VAL A 308 -17.65 -25.91 -25.24
CA VAL A 308 -17.45 -24.46 -25.10
C VAL A 308 -16.53 -24.14 -23.92
N LYS A 309 -15.34 -23.61 -24.22
CA LYS A 309 -14.39 -23.08 -23.23
C LYS A 309 -14.53 -21.56 -23.16
N PRO A 310 -15.00 -20.99 -22.03
CA PRO A 310 -15.09 -19.54 -21.92
C PRO A 310 -13.70 -18.92 -21.88
N TYR A 311 -13.61 -17.68 -22.37
CA TYR A 311 -12.47 -16.83 -22.08
C TYR A 311 -12.42 -16.53 -20.57
N LYS A 312 -11.21 -16.48 -19.99
CA LYS A 312 -10.99 -16.23 -18.56
C LYS A 312 -9.95 -15.13 -18.40
N GLY A 313 -10.34 -14.03 -17.77
CA GLY A 313 -9.45 -12.94 -17.39
C GLY A 313 -9.33 -12.84 -15.86
N VAL A 314 -8.14 -12.49 -15.38
CA VAL A 314 -7.95 -12.15 -13.97
C VAL A 314 -7.16 -10.84 -13.89
N LYS A 315 -7.58 -9.96 -13.01
CA LYS A 315 -6.92 -8.69 -12.72
C LYS A 315 -6.63 -8.57 -11.24
N TYR A 316 -5.46 -8.02 -10.94
CA TYR A 316 -5.00 -7.77 -9.58
C TYR A 316 -4.76 -6.28 -9.40
N ILE A 317 -5.34 -5.69 -8.36
CA ILE A 317 -5.13 -4.28 -8.03
C ILE A 317 -4.97 -4.16 -6.51
N THR A 318 -3.95 -3.43 -6.09
CA THR A 318 -3.78 -3.01 -4.71
C THR A 318 -3.81 -1.50 -4.61
N ARG A 319 -4.53 -0.94 -3.65
CA ARG A 319 -4.56 0.49 -3.34
C ARG A 319 -4.17 0.70 -1.88
N ALA A 320 -3.34 1.69 -1.61
CA ALA A 320 -3.10 2.14 -0.25
C ALA A 320 -4.21 3.12 0.16
N GLY A 321 -4.97 2.76 1.20
CA GLY A 321 -6.04 3.56 1.79
C GLY A 321 -5.54 4.51 2.88
N GLY A 322 -4.34 5.06 2.73
CA GLY A 322 -3.69 5.91 3.72
C GLY A 322 -2.78 5.14 4.66
N ILE A 323 -1.57 4.84 4.22
CA ILE A 323 -0.54 4.25 5.08
C ILE A 323 0.12 5.37 5.89
N GLU A 324 -0.12 5.41 7.19
CA GLU A 324 0.43 6.41 8.10
C GLU A 324 1.86 6.02 8.51
N VAL A 325 2.84 6.87 8.24
CA VAL A 325 4.21 6.73 8.73
C VAL A 325 4.49 7.86 9.72
N ARG A 326 4.79 7.49 10.96
CA ARG A 326 5.06 8.43 12.05
C ARG A 326 6.53 8.82 12.10
N CYS A 327 6.81 10.02 12.59
CA CYS A 327 8.15 10.56 12.81
C CYS A 327 8.29 11.14 14.22
#